data_AF-A0A292SK17-F1
#
_entry.id   AF-A0A292SK17-F1
#
_cell.length_a   1.000
_cell.length_b   1.000
_cell.length_c   1.000
_cell.angle_alpha   90.00
_cell.angle_beta   90.00
_cell.angle_gamma   90.00
#
_symmetry.space_group_name_H-M   'P 1'
#
loop_
_entity.id
_entity.type
_entity.pdbx_description
1 polymer ?
#
loop_
_entity_poly.entity_id
_entity_poly.type
_entity_poly.pdbx_seq_one_letter_code
_entity_poly.pdbx_strand_id
1 'polypeptide(L)'
;MKVGAVQPNSSTIGFNGIAQRVPQYAMNTAENMYSQYNYFRYAKYYEALDDNIFPQNKWIRQENFSFLDRIPEYLKGKFVDFYKWITDFPNIYSASAKIEKEFVNNAVNASNSDVKVLMAGYDPVCSVGLKHALPGSDIDKAYIILEKDQRSLSPDEYYVARYKGALWDNVDQRILSLNNENTFPEVYTTGQVYKILDVMDDLTRQAGLNNSVEYYKYKRELDINPLTAGEFNIKLAKANNENHITREGAKNFAYFIESVRDGKLAYSFDDKITRIIRERINSSPFAQMSNVTQMGAHERQIKTGMKLIKSKLRNRESLARDFNYWNSDDQFEFVKDLVKSVSKDQGTRFDRYFQNDDDIAERFNRLNRQLV
;
A
#
# COMPACT_ATOMS: atom_id res chain seq x y z
N MET A 1 27.17 -23.72 4.13
CA MET A 1 25.92 -24.51 3.99
C MET A 1 24.96 -23.64 3.18
N LYS A 2 24.61 -24.04 1.95
CA LYS A 2 23.77 -23.24 1.05
C LYS A 2 22.35 -23.18 1.62
N VAL A 3 21.86 -22.00 1.98
CA VAL A 3 20.43 -21.78 2.29
C VAL A 3 19.73 -21.68 0.94
N GLY A 4 18.93 -22.71 0.63
CA GLY A 4 18.26 -22.87 -0.65
C GLY A 4 17.18 -21.83 -0.87
N ALA A 5 16.95 -21.56 -2.16
CA ALA A 5 15.72 -20.97 -2.66
C ALA A 5 14.50 -21.54 -1.93
N VAL A 6 13.60 -20.67 -1.50
CA VAL A 6 12.28 -21.04 -1.00
C VAL A 6 11.57 -21.79 -2.13
N GLN A 7 11.58 -23.12 -2.06
CA GLN A 7 10.69 -23.91 -2.90
C GLN A 7 9.26 -23.72 -2.39
N PRO A 8 8.29 -23.45 -3.30
CA PRO A 8 6.89 -23.37 -2.96
C PRO A 8 6.37 -24.80 -2.86
N ASN A 9 6.36 -25.36 -1.66
CA ASN A 9 5.53 -26.54 -1.36
C ASN A 9 5.29 -26.63 0.16
N SER A 10 4.28 -25.91 0.62
CA SER A 10 3.48 -26.31 1.77
C SER A 10 2.02 -26.11 1.42
N SER A 11 1.24 -27.17 1.56
CA SER A 11 -0.23 -27.22 1.42
C SER A 11 -0.96 -26.47 2.55
N THR A 12 -0.44 -25.30 2.91
CA THR A 12 -1.15 -24.22 3.59
C THR A 12 -1.99 -23.50 2.54
N ILE A 13 -3.22 -23.08 2.88
CA ILE A 13 -4.05 -22.20 2.05
C ILE A 13 -3.26 -20.90 1.84
N GLY A 14 -2.43 -20.91 0.82
CA GLY A 14 -1.49 -19.88 0.46
C GLY A 14 -2.09 -19.06 -0.66
N PHE A 15 -1.83 -17.76 -0.58
CA PHE A 15 -2.15 -16.82 -1.63
C PHE A 15 -1.52 -17.25 -2.96
N ASN A 16 -2.33 -17.78 -3.89
CA ASN A 16 -1.84 -18.30 -5.17
C ASN A 16 -1.66 -17.21 -6.24
N GLY A 17 -2.02 -15.96 -5.96
CA GLY A 17 -1.92 -14.86 -6.93
C GLY A 17 -2.78 -15.01 -8.19
N ILE A 18 -3.66 -16.01 -8.27
CA ILE A 18 -4.53 -16.27 -9.44
C ILE A 18 -5.94 -15.77 -9.16
N ALA A 19 -6.48 -14.98 -10.09
CA ALA A 19 -7.84 -14.44 -10.02
C ALA A 19 -8.86 -15.57 -10.25
N GLN A 20 -9.98 -15.49 -9.55
CA GLN A 20 -11.12 -16.37 -9.73
C GLN A 20 -12.17 -15.69 -10.61
N ARG A 21 -12.86 -16.51 -11.43
CA ARG A 21 -14.00 -16.04 -12.21
C ARG A 21 -15.19 -15.78 -11.28
N VAL A 22 -15.87 -14.68 -11.54
CA VAL A 22 -17.13 -14.33 -10.90
C VAL A 22 -18.28 -14.95 -11.69
N PRO A 23 -19.31 -15.53 -11.04
CA PRO A 23 -20.55 -15.92 -11.71
C PRO A 23 -21.14 -14.74 -12.50
N GLN A 24 -21.61 -14.99 -13.73
CA GLN A 24 -22.12 -13.95 -14.61
C GLN A 24 -23.66 -13.95 -14.60
N TYR A 25 -24.26 -12.94 -13.99
CA TYR A 25 -25.71 -12.79 -13.99
C TYR A 25 -26.22 -12.08 -15.26
N ALA A 26 -27.47 -12.35 -15.63
CA ALA A 26 -28.19 -11.52 -16.58
C ALA A 26 -28.53 -10.16 -15.92
N MET A 27 -28.09 -9.05 -16.53
CA MET A 27 -28.22 -7.69 -15.98
C MET A 27 -29.64 -7.11 -16.17
N ASN A 28 -30.66 -7.84 -15.74
CA ASN A 28 -32.06 -7.49 -15.95
C ASN A 28 -32.69 -6.73 -14.76
N THR A 29 -32.07 -6.76 -13.59
CA THR A 29 -32.58 -6.11 -12.37
C THR A 29 -31.45 -5.42 -11.60
N ALA A 30 -31.82 -4.49 -10.73
CA ALA A 30 -30.87 -3.81 -9.86
C ALA A 30 -30.21 -4.79 -8.89
N GLU A 31 -30.96 -5.77 -8.37
CA GLU A 31 -30.48 -6.80 -7.45
C GLU A 31 -29.40 -7.68 -8.09
N ASN A 32 -29.57 -8.07 -9.35
CA ASN A 32 -28.56 -8.85 -10.08
C ASN A 32 -27.27 -8.05 -10.25
N MET A 33 -27.39 -6.77 -10.60
CA MET A 33 -26.25 -5.88 -10.77
C MET A 33 -25.51 -5.62 -9.44
N TYR A 34 -26.23 -5.39 -8.35
CA TYR A 34 -25.64 -5.23 -7.02
C TYR A 34 -24.95 -6.52 -6.57
N SER A 35 -25.58 -7.67 -6.79
CA SER A 35 -25.02 -8.99 -6.47
C SER A 35 -23.76 -9.28 -7.28
N GLN A 36 -23.76 -8.93 -8.57
CA GLN A 36 -22.58 -9.04 -9.43
C GLN A 36 -21.42 -8.20 -8.87
N TYR A 37 -21.69 -6.95 -8.49
CA TYR A 37 -20.66 -6.06 -7.99
C TYR A 37 -20.17 -6.45 -6.58
N ASN A 38 -21.00 -7.10 -5.77
CA ASN A 38 -20.63 -7.56 -4.41
C ASN A 38 -19.54 -8.65 -4.40
N TYR A 39 -19.35 -9.42 -5.47
CA TYR A 39 -18.23 -10.36 -5.54
C TYR A 39 -16.87 -9.65 -5.45
N PHE A 40 -16.77 -8.45 -6.01
CA PHE A 40 -15.53 -7.67 -6.01
C PHE A 40 -15.14 -7.11 -4.65
N ARG A 41 -15.96 -7.33 -3.61
CA ARG A 41 -15.52 -7.16 -2.23
C ARG A 41 -14.27 -7.98 -1.95
N TYR A 42 -14.19 -9.20 -2.49
CA TYR A 42 -13.11 -10.13 -2.17
C TYR A 42 -11.97 -10.05 -3.18
N ALA A 43 -10.75 -9.98 -2.68
CA ALA A 43 -9.54 -9.81 -3.49
C ALA A 43 -9.30 -10.91 -4.53
N LYS A 44 -9.67 -12.15 -4.21
CA LYS A 44 -9.63 -13.26 -5.17
C LYS A 44 -10.42 -13.02 -6.47
N TYR A 45 -11.38 -12.09 -6.50
CA TYR A 45 -12.16 -11.76 -7.71
C TYR A 45 -11.78 -10.42 -8.36
N TYR A 46 -11.15 -9.51 -7.62
CA TYR A 46 -10.94 -8.13 -8.03
C TYR A 46 -9.63 -7.93 -8.77
N GLU A 47 -8.51 -8.32 -8.17
CA GLU A 47 -7.20 -8.26 -8.81
C GLU A 47 -6.30 -9.32 -8.16
N ALA A 48 -5.63 -10.09 -9.02
CA ALA A 48 -4.65 -11.06 -8.60
C ALA A 48 -3.36 -10.80 -9.38
N LEU A 49 -2.26 -10.98 -8.66
CA LEU A 49 -0.89 -10.54 -8.89
C LEU A 49 -0.38 -10.62 -10.34
N ASP A 50 0.57 -9.71 -10.59
CA ASP A 50 1.41 -9.52 -11.78
C ASP A 50 1.08 -10.37 -13.01
N ASP A 51 0.52 -9.71 -14.04
CA ASP A 51 0.25 -10.31 -15.36
C ASP A 51 1.50 -10.96 -16.00
N ASN A 52 2.71 -10.57 -15.57
CA ASN A 52 3.95 -11.20 -16.02
C ASN A 52 4.15 -12.61 -15.44
N ILE A 53 3.68 -12.85 -14.21
CA ILE A 53 3.78 -14.13 -13.52
C ILE A 53 2.56 -15.00 -13.84
N PHE A 54 1.37 -14.41 -13.89
CA PHE A 54 0.11 -15.10 -14.14
C PHE A 54 -0.68 -14.46 -15.29
N PRO A 55 -0.29 -14.67 -16.57
CA PRO A 55 -0.92 -14.02 -17.72
C PRO A 55 -2.44 -14.25 -17.86
N GLN A 56 -2.96 -15.34 -17.29
CA GLN A 56 -4.39 -15.64 -17.26
C GLN A 56 -5.21 -14.62 -16.45
N ASN A 57 -4.59 -13.91 -15.49
CA ASN A 57 -5.30 -12.96 -14.63
C ASN A 57 -5.92 -11.83 -15.43
N LYS A 58 -5.21 -11.33 -16.46
CA LYS A 58 -5.73 -10.30 -17.37
C LYS A 58 -7.06 -10.69 -18.00
N TRP A 59 -7.14 -11.89 -18.56
CA TRP A 59 -8.35 -12.38 -19.22
C TRP A 59 -9.50 -12.58 -18.23
N ILE A 60 -9.22 -13.13 -17.05
CA ILE A 60 -10.23 -13.34 -16.00
C ILE A 60 -10.77 -12.00 -15.49
N ARG A 61 -9.92 -10.98 -15.32
CA ARG A 61 -10.37 -9.64 -14.92
C ARG A 61 -11.27 -9.01 -15.97
N GLN A 62 -10.89 -9.07 -17.25
CA GLN A 62 -11.71 -8.57 -18.35
C GLN A 62 -13.08 -9.26 -18.40
N GLU A 63 -13.12 -10.58 -18.23
CA GLU A 63 -14.36 -11.34 -18.13
C GLU A 63 -15.19 -10.90 -16.91
N ASN A 64 -14.56 -10.79 -15.74
CA ASN A 64 -15.23 -10.39 -14.51
C ASN A 64 -15.86 -8.99 -14.65
N PHE A 65 -15.15 -7.99 -15.19
CA PHE A 65 -15.63 -6.62 -15.34
C PHE A 65 -16.57 -6.39 -16.55
N SER A 66 -16.70 -7.37 -17.45
CA SER A 66 -17.57 -7.29 -18.64
C SER A 66 -19.05 -7.04 -18.34
N PHE A 67 -19.50 -7.28 -17.10
CA PHE A 67 -20.88 -6.99 -16.69
C PHE A 67 -21.17 -5.48 -16.77
N LEU A 68 -20.18 -4.62 -16.53
CA LEU A 68 -20.34 -3.16 -16.58
C LEU A 68 -20.78 -2.69 -17.97
N ASP A 69 -20.26 -3.33 -19.01
CA ASP A 69 -20.61 -3.02 -20.40
C ASP A 69 -21.99 -3.60 -20.80
N ARG A 70 -22.56 -4.49 -19.98
CA ARG A 70 -23.87 -5.11 -20.18
C ARG A 70 -24.98 -4.51 -19.32
N ILE A 71 -24.69 -3.49 -18.49
CA ILE A 71 -25.70 -2.80 -17.69
C ILE A 71 -26.63 -2.02 -18.64
N PRO A 72 -27.95 -2.31 -18.67
CA PRO A 72 -28.90 -1.57 -19.50
C PRO A 72 -29.03 -0.12 -19.06
N GLU A 73 -29.43 0.74 -20.00
CA GLU A 73 -29.60 2.18 -19.81
C GLU A 73 -30.39 2.54 -18.54
N TYR A 74 -31.55 1.89 -18.34
CA TYR A 74 -32.44 2.14 -17.20
C TYR A 74 -31.85 1.72 -15.83
N LEU A 75 -30.72 1.00 -15.80
CA LEU A 75 -30.02 0.61 -14.57
C LEU A 75 -28.75 1.41 -14.30
N LYS A 76 -28.19 2.14 -15.28
CA LYS A 76 -26.93 2.90 -15.11
C LYS A 76 -26.98 3.88 -13.94
N GLY A 77 -28.05 4.68 -13.83
CA GLY A 77 -28.23 5.60 -12.70
C GLY A 77 -28.29 4.89 -11.35
N LYS A 78 -28.97 3.73 -11.28
CA LYS A 78 -29.03 2.90 -10.07
C LYS A 78 -27.66 2.32 -9.68
N PHE A 79 -26.80 2.02 -10.66
CA PHE A 79 -25.44 1.57 -10.41
C PHE A 79 -24.61 2.70 -9.80
N VAL A 80 -24.70 3.90 -10.39
CA VAL A 80 -24.00 5.09 -9.91
C VAL A 80 -24.39 5.39 -8.47
N ASP A 81 -25.69 5.37 -8.13
CA ASP A 81 -26.15 5.64 -6.76
C ASP A 81 -25.70 4.56 -5.76
N PHE A 82 -25.72 3.29 -6.16
CA PHE A 82 -25.18 2.20 -5.35
C PHE A 82 -23.67 2.34 -5.12
N TYR A 83 -22.92 2.70 -6.16
CA TYR A 83 -21.49 2.96 -6.08
C TYR A 83 -21.18 4.13 -5.13
N LYS A 84 -21.92 5.23 -5.20
CA LYS A 84 -21.79 6.36 -4.27
C LYS A 84 -22.04 5.90 -2.83
N TRP A 85 -23.09 5.12 -2.59
CA TRP A 85 -23.43 4.60 -1.26
C TRP A 85 -22.34 3.69 -0.68
N ILE A 86 -21.78 2.77 -1.48
CA ILE A 86 -20.74 1.86 -0.97
C ILE A 86 -19.39 2.55 -0.79
N THR A 87 -19.07 3.63 -1.52
CA THR A 87 -17.72 4.20 -1.57
C THR A 87 -17.57 5.62 -0.99
N ASP A 88 -18.68 6.31 -0.72
CA ASP A 88 -18.76 7.74 -0.36
C ASP A 88 -18.28 8.71 -1.47
N PHE A 89 -18.04 8.21 -2.68
CA PHE A 89 -17.83 9.01 -3.88
C PHE A 89 -19.13 9.82 -4.20
N PRO A 90 -19.07 11.05 -4.78
CA PRO A 90 -17.91 11.75 -5.33
C PRO A 90 -17.11 12.62 -4.36
N ASN A 91 -17.44 12.58 -3.06
CA ASN A 91 -16.69 13.36 -2.08
C ASN A 91 -15.33 12.69 -1.78
N ILE A 92 -14.26 13.17 -2.41
CA ILE A 92 -12.91 12.60 -2.27
C ILE A 92 -12.38 12.59 -0.83
N TYR A 93 -12.81 13.55 0.01
CA TYR A 93 -12.44 13.58 1.42
C TYR A 93 -13.12 12.43 2.18
N SER A 94 -14.39 12.18 1.88
CA SER A 94 -15.15 11.08 2.48
C SER A 94 -14.65 9.73 1.98
N ALA A 95 -14.40 9.60 0.68
CA ALA A 95 -13.79 8.40 0.09
C ALA A 95 -12.43 8.08 0.72
N SER A 96 -11.55 9.09 0.87
CA SER A 96 -10.24 8.90 1.52
C SER A 96 -10.37 8.46 2.98
N ALA A 97 -11.30 9.05 3.73
CA ALA A 97 -11.58 8.64 5.11
C ALA A 97 -12.13 7.22 5.19
N LYS A 98 -12.97 6.81 4.23
CA LYS A 98 -13.51 5.46 4.13
C LYS A 98 -12.42 4.43 3.85
N ILE A 99 -11.46 4.76 2.98
CA ILE A 99 -10.29 3.91 2.69
C ILE A 99 -9.43 3.71 3.93
N GLU A 100 -9.10 4.79 4.66
CA GLU A 100 -8.35 4.68 5.92
C GLU A 100 -9.10 3.83 6.95
N LYS A 101 -10.41 4.04 7.09
CA LYS A 101 -11.25 3.25 7.99
C LYS A 101 -11.26 1.77 7.61
N GLU A 102 -11.37 1.46 6.32
CA GLU A 102 -11.31 0.08 5.81
C GLU A 102 -9.95 -0.55 6.13
N PHE A 103 -8.85 0.16 5.91
CA PHE A 103 -7.51 -0.30 6.27
C PHE A 103 -7.38 -0.63 7.77
N VAL A 104 -7.75 0.30 8.64
CA VAL A 104 -7.63 0.13 10.09
C VAL A 104 -8.51 -1.01 10.59
N ASN A 105 -9.78 -1.05 10.17
CA ASN A 105 -10.71 -2.09 10.59
C ASN A 105 -10.21 -3.47 10.18
N ASN A 106 -9.73 -3.63 8.94
CA ASN A 106 -9.23 -4.92 8.49
C ASN A 106 -7.91 -5.32 9.13
N ALA A 107 -7.02 -4.36 9.39
CA ALA A 107 -5.81 -4.64 10.15
C ALA A 107 -6.17 -5.22 11.53
N VAL A 108 -7.06 -4.54 12.27
CA VAL A 108 -7.47 -5.01 13.60
C VAL A 108 -8.20 -6.35 13.51
N ASN A 109 -9.13 -6.53 12.57
CA ASN A 109 -9.92 -7.76 12.42
C ASN A 109 -9.10 -8.97 11.93
N ALA A 110 -7.96 -8.76 11.29
CA ALA A 110 -7.02 -9.83 10.92
C ALA A 110 -6.23 -10.38 12.12
N SER A 111 -6.29 -9.71 13.28
CA SER A 111 -5.72 -10.21 14.55
C SER A 111 -6.39 -11.53 14.96
N ASN A 112 -5.68 -12.36 15.73
CA ASN A 112 -6.19 -13.63 16.23
C ASN A 112 -5.56 -13.97 17.59
N SER A 113 -5.71 -15.22 18.07
CA SER A 113 -5.14 -15.66 19.36
C SER A 113 -3.62 -15.54 19.44
N ASP A 114 -2.93 -15.58 18.29
CA ASP A 114 -1.48 -15.73 18.24
C ASP A 114 -0.77 -14.39 17.97
N VAL A 115 -1.47 -13.45 17.32
CA VAL A 115 -0.96 -12.11 17.00
C VAL A 115 -2.01 -11.03 17.13
N LYS A 116 -1.55 -9.85 17.53
CA LYS A 116 -2.37 -8.68 17.75
C LYS A 116 -1.72 -7.44 17.13
N VAL A 117 -2.51 -6.59 16.49
CA VAL A 117 -2.00 -5.33 15.95
C VAL A 117 -1.68 -4.35 17.09
N LEU A 118 -0.46 -3.81 17.08
CA LEU A 118 -0.04 -2.74 17.97
C LEU A 118 -0.07 -1.37 17.31
N MET A 119 0.38 -1.30 16.05
CA MET A 119 0.44 -0.07 15.28
C MET A 119 0.12 -0.36 13.82
N ALA A 120 -0.59 0.56 13.17
CA ALA A 120 -0.70 0.58 11.72
C ALA A 120 -0.63 2.02 11.21
N GLY A 121 -0.04 2.19 10.03
CA GLY A 121 0.14 3.51 9.45
C GLY A 121 0.60 3.43 8.00
N TYR A 122 0.89 4.57 7.42
CA TYR A 122 1.22 4.68 5.99
C TYR A 122 1.83 6.05 5.62
N ASP A 123 2.16 6.24 4.35
CA ASP A 123 2.72 7.49 3.83
C ASP A 123 1.74 8.68 3.87
N PRO A 124 2.02 9.76 4.62
CA PRO A 124 1.13 10.92 4.74
C PRO A 124 0.96 11.69 3.43
N VAL A 125 1.87 11.53 2.46
CA VAL A 125 1.79 12.21 1.16
C VAL A 125 1.20 11.35 0.05
N CYS A 126 0.70 10.15 0.39
CA CYS A 126 -0.08 9.33 -0.54
C CYS A 126 -1.45 9.98 -0.83
N SER A 127 -2.18 9.43 -1.81
CA SER A 127 -3.49 9.97 -2.17
C SER A 127 -4.49 9.95 -1.00
N VAL A 128 -4.44 8.92 -0.14
CA VAL A 128 -5.28 8.80 1.06
C VAL A 128 -4.87 9.81 2.13
N GLY A 129 -3.57 9.93 2.41
CA GLY A 129 -3.02 10.87 3.41
C GLY A 129 -3.31 12.32 3.06
N LEU A 130 -3.22 12.67 1.78
CA LEU A 130 -3.57 13.99 1.26
C LEU A 130 -5.08 14.21 1.08
N LYS A 131 -5.92 13.19 1.31
CA LYS A 131 -7.39 13.23 1.11
C LYS A 131 -7.85 13.46 -0.34
N HIS A 132 -7.09 12.92 -1.28
CA HIS A 132 -7.35 12.96 -2.72
C HIS A 132 -7.49 11.55 -3.33
N ALA A 133 -7.80 10.55 -2.52
CA ALA A 133 -7.99 9.18 -2.99
C ALA A 133 -9.33 9.02 -3.70
N LEU A 134 -9.35 8.07 -4.64
CA LEU A 134 -10.55 7.56 -5.27
C LEU A 134 -10.84 6.16 -4.70
N PRO A 135 -12.08 5.67 -4.72
CA PRO A 135 -12.35 4.30 -4.27
C PRO A 135 -11.53 3.28 -5.08
N GLY A 136 -11.04 2.25 -4.41
CA GLY A 136 -10.10 1.28 -4.97
C GLY A 136 -8.65 1.77 -5.03
N SER A 137 -8.33 2.96 -4.50
CA SER A 137 -6.92 3.38 -4.35
C SER A 137 -6.19 2.48 -3.35
N ASP A 138 -4.90 2.30 -3.58
CA ASP A 138 -3.96 1.69 -2.65
C ASP A 138 -3.53 2.67 -1.55
N ILE A 139 -2.87 2.12 -0.53
CA ILE A 139 -2.22 2.90 0.53
C ILE A 139 -0.70 2.74 0.38
N ASP A 140 -0.05 3.78 -0.14
CA ASP A 140 1.40 3.78 -0.32
C ASP A 140 2.12 3.56 1.01
N LYS A 141 3.07 2.61 1.02
CA LYS A 141 3.95 2.29 2.16
C LYS A 141 3.18 2.02 3.46
N ALA A 142 2.03 1.36 3.34
CA ALA A 142 1.31 0.86 4.50
C ALA A 142 2.19 -0.07 5.34
N TYR A 143 2.13 0.06 6.65
CA TYR A 143 2.83 -0.79 7.60
C TYR A 143 1.94 -1.24 8.75
N ILE A 144 2.25 -2.40 9.33
CA ILE A 144 1.58 -2.97 10.49
C ILE A 144 2.63 -3.59 11.41
N ILE A 145 2.59 -3.26 12.70
CA ILE A 145 3.42 -3.88 13.75
C ILE A 145 2.54 -4.77 14.62
N LEU A 146 2.97 -6.02 14.76
CA LEU A 146 2.27 -7.05 15.53
C LEU A 146 2.97 -7.33 16.87
N GLU A 147 2.17 -7.58 17.89
CA GLU A 147 2.58 -8.34 19.07
C GLU A 147 2.30 -9.82 18.82
N LYS A 148 3.30 -10.67 19.07
CA LYS A 148 3.15 -12.12 19.04
C LYS A 148 2.95 -12.64 20.47
N ASP A 149 1.99 -13.54 20.66
CA ASP A 149 1.81 -14.22 21.95
C ASP A 149 3.09 -14.99 22.32
N GLN A 150 3.57 -14.83 23.55
CA GLN A 150 4.77 -15.51 24.04
C GLN A 150 4.64 -17.04 24.05
N ARG A 151 3.41 -17.56 24.08
CA ARG A 151 3.12 -19.01 24.02
C ARG A 151 3.19 -19.58 22.61
N SER A 152 3.25 -18.72 21.59
CA SER A 152 3.30 -19.11 20.18
C SER A 152 4.66 -19.72 19.82
N LEU A 153 4.66 -20.99 19.40
CA LEU A 153 5.87 -21.78 19.16
C LEU A 153 6.43 -21.64 17.73
N SER A 154 5.61 -21.23 16.77
CA SER A 154 6.06 -21.08 15.37
C SER A 154 6.92 -19.83 15.17
N PRO A 155 7.74 -19.75 14.11
CA PRO A 155 8.51 -18.56 13.76
C PRO A 155 7.62 -17.35 13.46
N ASP A 156 8.19 -16.15 13.53
CA ASP A 156 7.44 -14.91 13.29
C ASP A 156 6.92 -14.85 11.83
N GLU A 157 7.69 -15.39 10.89
CA GLU A 157 7.33 -15.48 9.47
C GLU A 157 6.02 -16.25 9.25
N TYR A 158 5.79 -17.31 10.03
CA TYR A 158 4.55 -18.10 9.95
C TYR A 158 3.33 -17.27 10.35
N TYR A 159 3.42 -16.54 11.46
CA TYR A 159 2.31 -15.74 11.97
C TYR A 159 2.05 -14.50 11.12
N VAL A 160 3.13 -13.86 10.64
CA VAL A 160 3.02 -12.76 9.68
C VAL A 160 2.32 -13.24 8.40
N ALA A 161 2.73 -14.37 7.82
CA ALA A 161 2.09 -14.89 6.60
C ALA A 161 0.60 -15.19 6.81
N ARG A 162 0.25 -15.84 7.94
CA ARG A 162 -1.16 -16.12 8.29
C ARG A 162 -1.98 -14.84 8.48
N TYR A 163 -1.41 -13.84 9.15
CA TYR A 163 -2.06 -12.53 9.33
C TYR A 163 -2.26 -11.82 7.99
N LYS A 164 -1.25 -11.80 7.11
CA LYS A 164 -1.35 -11.23 5.76
C LYS A 164 -2.45 -11.93 4.94
N GLY A 165 -2.57 -13.25 5.04
CA GLY A 165 -3.67 -14.00 4.40
C GLY A 165 -5.05 -13.57 4.91
N ALA A 166 -5.22 -13.45 6.22
CA ALA A 166 -6.47 -12.95 6.81
C ALA A 166 -6.79 -11.51 6.40
N LEU A 167 -5.78 -10.65 6.29
CA LEU A 167 -5.95 -9.28 5.81
C LEU A 167 -6.44 -9.25 4.35
N TRP A 168 -5.84 -10.07 3.49
CA TRP A 168 -6.22 -10.20 2.07
C TRP A 168 -7.68 -10.64 1.89
N ASP A 169 -8.12 -11.64 2.67
CA ASP A 169 -9.44 -12.26 2.51
C ASP A 169 -10.59 -11.36 2.99
N ASN A 170 -10.32 -10.43 3.90
CA ASN A 170 -11.35 -9.65 4.58
C ASN A 170 -11.55 -8.22 4.04
N VAL A 171 -10.52 -7.64 3.42
CA VAL A 171 -10.56 -6.25 2.93
C VAL A 171 -11.53 -6.10 1.75
N ASP A 172 -12.44 -5.14 1.86
CA ASP A 172 -13.32 -4.76 0.76
C ASP A 172 -12.55 -4.02 -0.34
N GLN A 173 -12.23 -4.77 -1.40
CA GLN A 173 -11.40 -4.25 -2.49
C GLN A 173 -12.06 -3.17 -3.34
N ARG A 174 -13.38 -3.04 -3.25
CA ARG A 174 -14.12 -1.94 -3.89
C ARG A 174 -13.82 -0.59 -3.24
N ILE A 175 -13.37 -0.62 -1.99
CA ILE A 175 -13.01 0.55 -1.20
C ILE A 175 -11.49 0.73 -1.23
N LEU A 176 -10.71 -0.29 -0.85
CA LEU A 176 -9.25 -0.25 -0.70
C LEU A 176 -8.61 -1.37 -1.53
N SER A 177 -7.74 -1.03 -2.48
CA SER A 177 -6.96 -2.06 -3.19
C SER A 177 -5.74 -2.49 -2.37
N LEU A 178 -5.54 -3.80 -2.21
CA LEU A 178 -4.31 -4.41 -1.68
C LEU A 178 -3.51 -5.17 -2.74
N ASN A 179 -3.94 -5.14 -4.00
CA ASN A 179 -3.68 -6.23 -4.94
C ASN A 179 -2.44 -6.08 -5.84
N ASN A 180 -1.62 -5.05 -5.64
CA ASN A 180 -0.28 -5.02 -6.23
C ASN A 180 0.73 -5.66 -5.26
N GLU A 181 1.67 -6.43 -5.81
CA GLU A 181 2.76 -7.08 -5.07
C GLU A 181 3.57 -6.07 -4.22
N ASN A 182 3.60 -4.81 -4.65
CA ASN A 182 4.27 -3.69 -3.99
C ASN A 182 3.35 -2.82 -3.10
N THR A 183 2.05 -3.12 -3.00
CA THR A 183 1.07 -2.34 -2.23
C THR A 183 0.55 -3.06 -0.99
N PHE A 184 0.89 -4.35 -0.82
CA PHE A 184 0.52 -5.06 0.38
C PHE A 184 1.27 -4.48 1.58
N PRO A 185 0.62 -4.26 2.73
CA PRO A 185 1.29 -3.66 3.88
C PRO A 185 2.52 -4.46 4.31
N GLU A 186 3.58 -3.74 4.68
CA GLU A 186 4.73 -4.33 5.33
C GLU A 186 4.36 -4.70 6.77
N VAL A 187 4.51 -5.97 7.13
CA VAL A 187 4.05 -6.51 8.42
C VAL A 187 5.21 -7.16 9.12
N TYR A 188 5.49 -6.71 10.34
CA TYR A 188 6.54 -7.26 11.20
C TYR A 188 6.02 -7.44 12.62
N THR A 189 6.52 -8.45 13.33
CA THR A 189 6.38 -8.50 14.79
C THR A 189 7.32 -7.47 15.44
N THR A 190 7.02 -7.01 16.65
CA THR A 190 7.95 -6.18 17.43
C THR A 190 9.32 -6.84 17.61
N GLY A 191 9.35 -8.15 17.81
CA GLY A 191 10.58 -8.94 17.89
C GLY A 191 11.42 -8.86 16.62
N GLN A 192 10.81 -9.01 15.43
CA GLN A 192 11.49 -8.82 14.15
C GLN A 192 12.01 -7.39 14.00
N VAL A 193 11.18 -6.38 14.29
CA VAL A 193 11.60 -4.97 14.18
C VAL A 193 12.84 -4.71 15.01
N TYR A 194 12.87 -5.13 16.28
CA TYR A 194 14.00 -4.86 17.17
C TYR A 194 15.24 -5.65 16.77
N LYS A 195 15.10 -6.94 16.43
CA LYS A 195 16.21 -7.76 15.98
C LYS A 195 16.86 -7.20 14.71
N ILE A 196 16.05 -6.80 13.73
CA ILE A 196 16.58 -6.26 12.48
C ILE A 196 17.19 -4.87 12.72
N LEU A 197 16.60 -4.03 13.58
CA LEU A 197 17.22 -2.77 14.00
C LEU A 197 18.60 -2.97 14.62
N ASP A 198 18.76 -3.94 15.51
CA ASP A 198 20.07 -4.24 16.13
C ASP A 198 21.12 -4.60 15.08
N VAL A 199 20.76 -5.43 14.09
CA VAL A 199 21.64 -5.79 12.97
C VAL A 199 22.02 -4.56 12.14
N MET A 200 21.04 -3.72 11.80
CA MET A 200 21.28 -2.52 11.00
C MET A 200 22.10 -1.46 11.74
N ASP A 201 21.88 -1.31 13.05
CA ASP A 201 22.66 -0.43 13.93
C ASP A 201 24.11 -0.92 14.06
N ASP A 202 24.34 -2.22 14.10
CA ASP A 202 25.68 -2.80 14.12
C ASP A 202 26.42 -2.57 12.79
N LEU A 203 25.77 -2.85 11.65
CA LEU A 203 26.32 -2.55 10.33
C LEU A 203 26.66 -1.05 10.17
N THR A 204 25.79 -0.18 10.68
CA THR A 204 25.99 1.28 10.67
C THR A 204 27.23 1.69 11.45
N ARG A 205 27.47 1.07 12.61
CA ARG A 205 28.66 1.32 13.45
C ARG A 205 29.93 0.75 12.83
N GLN A 206 29.89 -0.49 12.33
CA GLN A 206 31.03 -1.12 11.66
C GLN A 206 31.48 -0.34 10.42
N ALA A 207 30.54 0.27 9.69
CA ALA A 207 30.82 1.12 8.54
C ALA A 207 31.29 2.54 8.92
N GLY A 208 31.33 2.90 10.20
CA GLY A 208 31.72 4.24 10.68
C GLY A 208 30.75 5.36 10.31
N LEU A 209 29.53 5.03 9.86
CA LEU A 209 28.54 6.01 9.36
C LEU A 209 27.86 6.77 10.50
N ASN A 210 27.88 6.23 11.71
CA ASN A 210 27.35 6.87 12.92
C ASN A 210 28.08 8.17 13.31
N ASN A 211 29.24 8.46 12.71
CA ASN A 211 29.97 9.72 12.93
C ASN A 211 29.33 10.93 12.19
N SER A 212 28.32 10.70 11.36
CA SER A 212 27.69 11.73 10.50
C SER A 212 26.17 11.77 10.62
N VAL A 213 25.63 11.42 11.79
CA VAL A 213 24.17 11.37 12.04
C VAL A 213 23.48 12.68 11.68
N GLU A 214 23.99 13.83 12.14
CA GLU A 214 23.35 15.13 11.90
C GLU A 214 23.35 15.51 10.41
N TYR A 215 24.39 15.14 9.66
CA TYR A 215 24.43 15.34 8.21
C TYR A 215 23.33 14.55 7.48
N TYR A 216 23.16 13.27 7.81
CA TYR A 216 22.14 12.44 7.17
C TYR A 216 20.72 12.78 7.62
N LYS A 217 20.53 13.20 8.88
CA LYS A 217 19.25 13.77 9.35
C LYS A 217 18.87 15.01 8.55
N TYR A 218 19.80 15.94 8.33
CA TYR A 218 19.55 17.13 7.52
C TYR A 218 19.10 16.77 6.10
N LYS A 219 19.79 15.82 5.46
CA LYS A 219 19.42 15.32 4.12
C LYS A 219 18.03 14.73 4.10
N ARG A 220 17.70 13.89 5.08
CA ARG A 220 16.36 13.28 5.21
C ARG A 220 15.23 14.30 5.28
N GLU A 221 15.47 15.45 5.88
CA GLU A 221 14.44 16.47 6.05
C GLU A 221 14.19 17.31 4.80
N LEU A 222 15.17 17.42 3.89
CA LEU A 222 15.15 18.47 2.85
C LEU A 222 15.45 17.98 1.44
N ASP A 223 16.16 16.87 1.27
CA ASP A 223 16.61 16.40 -0.04
C ASP A 223 15.59 15.45 -0.70
N ILE A 224 15.22 15.77 -1.94
CA ILE A 224 14.27 15.01 -2.77
C ILE A 224 14.93 14.37 -4.00
N ASN A 225 16.24 14.53 -4.17
CA ASN A 225 16.95 13.77 -5.19
C ASN A 225 17.25 12.38 -4.60
N PRO A 226 16.72 11.29 -5.21
CA PRO A 226 16.81 9.98 -4.58
C PRO A 226 18.24 9.47 -4.32
N LEU A 227 19.21 9.87 -5.15
CA LEU A 227 20.59 9.43 -4.99
C LEU A 227 21.31 10.16 -3.86
N THR A 228 21.14 11.48 -3.77
CA THR A 228 21.79 12.27 -2.72
C THR A 228 21.09 12.13 -1.38
N ALA A 229 19.77 11.98 -1.39
CA ALA A 229 18.94 11.74 -0.22
C ALA A 229 19.17 10.33 0.36
N GLY A 230 19.34 9.32 -0.51
CA GLY A 230 19.62 7.93 -0.14
C GLY A 230 21.10 7.60 0.09
N GLU A 231 21.98 8.61 0.16
CA GLU A 231 23.45 8.41 0.25
C GLU A 231 23.85 7.51 1.42
N PHE A 232 23.23 7.69 2.58
CA PHE A 232 23.46 6.83 3.75
C PHE A 232 23.18 5.37 3.42
N ASN A 233 22.00 5.07 2.86
CA ASN A 233 21.60 3.72 2.52
C ASN A 233 22.50 3.10 1.45
N ILE A 234 22.94 3.88 0.46
CA ILE A 234 23.90 3.42 -0.57
C ILE A 234 25.25 3.05 0.06
N LYS A 235 25.76 3.87 0.98
CA LYS A 235 27.02 3.58 1.69
C LYS A 235 26.88 2.34 2.58
N LEU A 236 25.77 2.23 3.31
CA LEU A 236 25.49 1.08 4.15
C LEU A 236 25.36 -0.21 3.32
N ALA A 237 24.69 -0.17 2.17
CA ALA A 237 24.56 -1.30 1.25
C ALA A 237 25.93 -1.78 0.72
N LYS A 238 26.84 -0.86 0.42
CA LYS A 238 28.22 -1.18 0.03
C LYS A 238 29.03 -1.83 1.15
N ALA A 239 28.79 -1.43 2.40
CA ALA A 239 29.44 -2.02 3.57
C ALA A 239 28.81 -3.36 3.98
N ASN A 240 27.56 -3.62 3.59
CA ASN A 240 26.88 -4.88 3.88
C ASN A 240 27.50 -6.04 3.06
N ASN A 241 28.14 -6.96 3.77
CA ASN A 241 28.72 -8.20 3.25
C ASN A 241 27.73 -9.37 3.20
N GLU A 242 26.46 -9.13 3.55
CA GLU A 242 25.35 -10.09 3.53
C GLU A 242 25.43 -11.24 4.55
N ASN A 243 26.36 -11.17 5.51
CA ASN A 243 26.50 -12.22 6.53
C ASN A 243 25.34 -12.28 7.52
N HIS A 244 24.70 -11.14 7.80
CA HIS A 244 23.63 -11.03 8.80
C HIS A 244 22.27 -10.66 8.22
N ILE A 245 22.26 -9.95 7.09
CA ILE A 245 21.06 -9.56 6.37
C ILE A 245 21.41 -9.34 4.90
N THR A 246 20.58 -9.82 3.98
CA THR A 246 20.78 -9.56 2.54
C THR A 246 20.61 -8.07 2.26
N ARG A 247 21.23 -7.56 1.20
CA ARG A 247 21.04 -6.16 0.79
C ARG A 247 19.58 -5.84 0.50
N GLU A 248 18.88 -6.79 -0.13
CA GLU A 248 17.44 -6.67 -0.36
C GLU A 248 16.63 -6.61 0.95
N GLY A 249 16.96 -7.46 1.94
CA GLY A 249 16.32 -7.42 3.25
C GLY A 249 16.56 -6.10 3.97
N ALA A 250 17.79 -5.57 3.92
CA ALA A 250 18.14 -4.27 4.48
C ALA A 250 17.39 -3.12 3.79
N LYS A 251 17.27 -3.17 2.46
CA LYS A 251 16.48 -2.23 1.65
C LYS A 251 15.00 -2.27 2.05
N ASN A 252 14.37 -3.43 2.07
CA ASN A 252 12.95 -3.57 2.42
C ASN A 252 12.68 -3.11 3.87
N PHE A 253 13.60 -3.41 4.78
CA PHE A 253 13.51 -2.92 6.16
C PHE A 253 13.69 -1.39 6.26
N ALA A 254 14.53 -0.79 5.41
CA ALA A 254 14.64 0.68 5.31
C ALA A 254 13.31 1.31 4.87
N TYR A 255 12.65 0.76 3.84
CA TYR A 255 11.31 1.20 3.43
C TYR A 255 10.31 1.13 4.60
N PHE A 256 10.31 0.02 5.34
CA PHE A 256 9.44 -0.16 6.50
C PHE A 256 9.74 0.83 7.64
N ILE A 257 11.00 0.95 8.07
CA ILE A 257 11.34 1.76 9.25
C ILE A 257 11.07 3.25 9.02
N GLU A 258 11.31 3.72 7.79
CA GLU A 258 11.00 5.09 7.40
C GLU A 258 9.49 5.34 7.43
N SER A 259 8.70 4.35 7.00
CA SER A 259 7.24 4.38 7.08
C SER A 259 6.75 4.49 8.51
N VAL A 260 7.34 3.75 9.46
CA VAL A 260 6.99 3.85 10.89
C VAL A 260 7.39 5.19 11.49
N ARG A 261 8.57 5.70 11.13
CA ARG A 261 9.19 6.90 11.70
C ARG A 261 8.53 8.19 11.22
N ASP A 262 8.41 8.36 9.90
CA ASP A 262 7.94 9.60 9.28
C ASP A 262 6.46 9.50 8.87
N GLY A 263 5.85 8.32 8.99
CA GLY A 263 4.52 8.06 8.46
C GLY A 263 3.40 8.59 9.33
N LYS A 264 2.20 8.63 8.75
CA LYS A 264 0.98 8.84 9.51
C LYS A 264 0.69 7.59 10.34
N LEU A 265 0.47 7.78 11.64
CA LEU A 265 -0.07 6.74 12.52
C LEU A 265 -1.59 6.71 12.36
N ALA A 266 -2.12 5.64 11.76
CA ALA A 266 -3.55 5.47 11.53
C ALA A 266 -4.22 4.69 12.69
N TYR A 267 -3.47 3.82 13.35
CA TYR A 267 -3.94 3.02 14.48
C TYR A 267 -2.83 2.82 15.51
N SER A 268 -3.21 2.88 16.77
CA SER A 268 -2.39 2.58 17.95
C SER A 268 -3.23 1.75 18.90
N PHE A 269 -2.73 0.59 19.33
CA PHE A 269 -3.40 -0.22 20.33
C PHE A 269 -3.39 0.47 21.70
N ASP A 270 -2.24 1.03 22.07
CA ASP A 270 -1.99 1.67 23.36
C ASP A 270 -0.86 2.71 23.22
N ASP A 271 -1.08 3.91 23.75
CA ASP A 271 -0.14 5.04 23.62
C ASP A 271 1.21 4.78 24.30
N LYS A 272 1.24 4.01 25.39
CA LYS A 272 2.48 3.67 26.08
C LYS A 272 3.29 2.68 25.24
N ILE A 273 2.66 1.67 24.67
CA ILE A 273 3.32 0.72 23.74
C ILE A 273 3.85 1.44 22.51
N THR A 274 3.02 2.28 21.89
CA THR A 274 3.42 3.10 20.72
C THR A 274 4.62 3.98 21.04
N ARG A 275 4.64 4.60 22.23
CA ARG A 275 5.80 5.39 22.67
C ARG A 275 7.07 4.54 22.81
N ILE A 276 6.99 3.36 23.41
CA ILE A 276 8.14 2.45 23.57
C ILE A 276 8.71 2.05 22.21
N ILE A 277 7.85 1.70 21.25
CA ILE A 277 8.28 1.35 19.89
C ILE A 277 8.96 2.57 19.23
N ARG A 278 8.34 3.74 19.29
CA ARG A 278 8.90 4.97 18.72
C ARG A 278 10.22 5.39 19.39
N GLU A 279 10.35 5.24 20.69
CA GLU A 279 11.60 5.50 21.43
C GLU A 279 12.73 4.59 20.94
N ARG A 280 12.47 3.28 20.80
CA ARG A 280 13.48 2.33 20.28
C ARG A 280 13.91 2.64 18.84
N ILE A 281 12.97 3.06 18.00
CA ILE A 281 13.25 3.49 16.62
C ILE A 281 14.05 4.80 16.63
N ASN A 282 13.62 5.78 17.42
CA ASN A 282 14.28 7.07 17.51
C ASN A 282 15.69 6.99 18.12
N SER A 283 15.99 5.96 18.90
CA SER A 283 17.33 5.73 19.46
C SER A 283 18.27 4.96 18.52
N SER A 284 17.78 4.39 17.42
CA SER A 284 18.59 3.63 16.45
C SER A 284 19.35 4.58 15.53
N PRO A 285 20.69 4.53 15.47
CA PRO A 285 21.47 5.28 14.48
C PRO A 285 21.03 5.01 13.04
N PHE A 286 20.76 3.75 12.69
CA PHE A 286 20.26 3.39 11.37
C PHE A 286 18.94 4.11 11.05
N ALA A 287 17.96 3.98 11.96
CA ALA A 287 16.65 4.57 11.78
C ALA A 287 16.67 6.11 11.84
N GLN A 288 17.67 6.74 12.46
CA GLN A 288 17.82 8.20 12.40
C GLN A 288 18.30 8.69 11.02
N MET A 289 19.02 7.87 10.26
CA MET A 289 19.69 8.27 9.02
C MET A 289 19.07 7.70 7.75
N SER A 290 18.33 6.58 7.83
CA SER A 290 17.70 5.94 6.66
C SER A 290 16.77 6.89 5.91
N ASN A 291 16.92 6.98 4.58
CA ASN A 291 16.11 7.86 3.74
C ASN A 291 15.97 7.38 2.28
N VAL A 292 15.54 6.14 2.07
CA VAL A 292 15.24 5.56 0.75
C VAL A 292 13.94 6.13 0.19
N THR A 293 12.92 6.31 1.03
CA THR A 293 11.57 6.74 0.65
C THR A 293 11.43 8.24 0.46
N GLN A 294 12.30 9.03 1.10
CA GLN A 294 12.21 10.49 1.18
C GLN A 294 10.88 11.00 1.73
N MET A 295 10.20 10.20 2.55
CA MET A 295 8.84 10.50 3.00
C MET A 295 8.79 11.79 3.82
N GLY A 296 9.71 11.96 4.79
CA GLY A 296 9.82 13.19 5.57
C GLY A 296 10.12 14.43 4.72
N ALA A 297 11.01 14.34 3.72
CA ALA A 297 11.33 15.44 2.81
C ALA A 297 10.12 15.82 1.94
N HIS A 298 9.44 14.84 1.35
CA HIS A 298 8.24 15.08 0.54
C HIS A 298 7.11 15.71 1.36
N GLU A 299 6.86 15.20 2.57
CA GLU A 299 5.85 15.76 3.46
C GLU A 299 6.16 17.22 3.81
N ARG A 300 7.40 17.51 4.22
CA ARG A 300 7.83 18.86 4.56
C ARG A 300 7.68 19.81 3.37
N GLN A 301 8.22 19.45 2.21
CA GLN A 301 8.19 20.34 1.04
C GLN A 301 6.78 20.61 0.53
N ILE A 302 5.86 19.64 0.64
CA ILE A 302 4.44 19.86 0.32
C ILE A 302 3.83 20.82 1.36
N LYS A 303 4.05 20.59 2.66
CA LYS A 303 3.51 21.45 3.73
C LYS A 303 4.03 22.89 3.68
N THR A 304 5.26 23.11 3.25
CA THR A 304 5.87 24.44 3.10
C THR A 304 5.60 25.09 1.74
N GLY A 305 4.91 24.39 0.82
CA GLY A 305 4.64 24.89 -0.53
C GLY A 305 5.85 24.89 -1.47
N MET A 306 6.99 24.31 -1.06
CA MET A 306 8.19 24.16 -1.90
C MET A 306 8.02 23.11 -3.01
N LYS A 307 7.07 22.19 -2.85
CA LYS A 307 6.71 21.17 -3.84
C LYS A 307 5.20 21.11 -4.01
N LEU A 308 4.74 21.09 -5.26
CA LEU A 308 3.33 20.87 -5.57
C LEU A 308 2.98 19.37 -5.47
N ILE A 309 1.76 19.07 -5.01
CA ILE A 309 1.20 17.70 -5.11
C ILE A 309 1.00 17.32 -6.58
N LYS A 310 0.99 16.02 -6.91
CA LYS A 310 0.84 15.49 -8.29
C LYS A 310 -0.39 16.09 -9.00
N SER A 311 -0.30 16.39 -10.29
CA SER A 311 -1.39 17.03 -11.04
C SER A 311 -2.72 16.26 -10.99
N LYS A 312 -2.69 14.93 -11.07
CA LYS A 312 -3.90 14.11 -10.93
C LYS A 312 -4.63 14.33 -9.60
N LEU A 313 -3.89 14.58 -8.51
CA LEU A 313 -4.49 14.84 -7.21
C LEU A 313 -5.12 16.23 -7.18
N ARG A 314 -4.44 17.25 -7.73
CA ARG A 314 -5.03 18.58 -7.91
C ARG A 314 -6.30 18.55 -8.76
N ASN A 315 -6.31 17.78 -9.85
CA ASN A 315 -7.49 17.61 -10.69
C ASN A 315 -8.66 16.99 -9.92
N ARG A 316 -8.39 16.11 -8.94
CA ARG A 316 -9.45 15.51 -8.11
C ARG A 316 -10.15 16.53 -7.21
N GLU A 317 -9.52 17.66 -6.87
CA GLU A 317 -10.14 18.72 -6.06
C GLU A 317 -11.45 19.25 -6.68
N SER A 318 -11.54 19.32 -8.02
CA SER A 318 -12.76 19.71 -8.72
C SER A 318 -13.68 18.55 -9.07
N LEU A 319 -13.28 17.29 -8.82
CA LEU A 319 -13.96 16.11 -9.35
C LEU A 319 -15.40 16.01 -8.85
N ALA A 320 -15.67 16.33 -7.58
CA ALA A 320 -17.03 16.28 -7.05
C ALA A 320 -17.97 17.24 -7.79
N ARG A 321 -17.49 18.46 -8.06
CA ARG A 321 -18.23 19.45 -8.84
C ARG A 321 -18.41 18.97 -10.28
N ASP A 322 -17.32 18.58 -10.93
CA ASP A 322 -17.33 18.16 -12.34
C ASP A 322 -18.27 16.96 -12.54
N PHE A 323 -18.20 15.96 -11.66
CA PHE A 323 -19.07 14.78 -11.67
C PHE A 323 -20.56 15.14 -11.56
N ASN A 324 -20.91 16.08 -10.69
CA ASN A 324 -22.29 16.50 -10.51
C ASN A 324 -22.84 17.33 -11.68
N TYR A 325 -21.98 17.91 -12.53
CA TYR A 325 -22.38 18.60 -13.75
C TYR A 325 -22.53 17.67 -14.97
N TRP A 326 -21.97 16.46 -14.90
CA TRP A 326 -22.07 15.49 -15.97
C TRP A 326 -23.48 14.91 -16.10
N ASN A 327 -23.86 14.54 -17.33
CA ASN A 327 -25.07 13.78 -17.57
C ASN A 327 -24.94 12.34 -17.01
N SER A 328 -26.05 11.61 -16.94
CA SER A 328 -26.09 10.26 -16.36
C SER A 328 -25.15 9.26 -17.05
N ASP A 329 -24.99 9.35 -18.37
CA ASP A 329 -24.09 8.50 -19.14
C ASP A 329 -22.63 8.76 -18.76
N ASP A 330 -22.24 10.02 -18.69
CA ASP A 330 -20.89 10.45 -18.34
C ASP A 330 -20.55 10.10 -16.89
N GLN A 331 -21.51 10.22 -15.97
CA GLN A 331 -21.37 9.75 -14.59
C GLN A 331 -21.14 8.24 -14.52
N PHE A 332 -21.91 7.48 -15.29
CA PHE A 332 -21.77 6.02 -15.37
C PHE A 332 -20.43 5.61 -15.97
N GLU A 333 -20.02 6.21 -17.09
CA GLU A 333 -18.74 5.93 -17.74
C GLU A 333 -17.56 6.26 -16.81
N PHE A 334 -17.62 7.35 -16.05
CA PHE A 334 -16.59 7.64 -15.05
C PHE A 334 -16.55 6.60 -13.93
N VAL A 335 -17.71 6.19 -13.40
CA VAL A 335 -17.77 5.14 -12.37
C VAL A 335 -17.25 3.81 -12.91
N LYS A 336 -17.57 3.46 -14.17
CA LYS A 336 -17.03 2.30 -14.86
C LYS A 336 -15.50 2.36 -14.93
N ASP A 337 -14.95 3.52 -15.30
CA ASP A 337 -13.50 3.73 -15.32
C ASP A 337 -12.87 3.65 -13.94
N LEU A 338 -13.53 4.14 -12.88
CA LEU A 338 -13.06 3.94 -11.49
C LEU A 338 -12.98 2.45 -11.15
N VAL A 339 -14.04 1.68 -11.41
CA VAL A 339 -14.08 0.24 -11.12
C VAL A 339 -13.00 -0.52 -11.90
N LYS A 340 -12.75 -0.15 -13.15
CA LYS A 340 -11.74 -0.78 -14.03
C LYS A 340 -10.32 -0.23 -13.82
N SER A 341 -10.15 0.89 -13.12
CA SER A 341 -8.84 1.57 -13.00
C SER A 341 -7.77 0.72 -12.35
N VAL A 342 -8.16 -0.16 -11.43
CA VAL A 342 -7.27 -1.12 -10.77
C VAL A 342 -6.66 -2.12 -11.75
N SER A 343 -7.40 -2.50 -12.80
CA SER A 343 -6.92 -3.48 -13.79
C SER A 343 -6.20 -2.84 -14.97
N LYS A 344 -6.07 -1.50 -14.98
CA LYS A 344 -5.53 -0.73 -16.11
C LYS A 344 -6.31 -0.92 -17.42
N ASP A 345 -7.58 -1.36 -17.33
CA ASP A 345 -8.48 -1.56 -18.47
C ASP A 345 -9.55 -0.44 -18.59
N GLN A 346 -9.38 0.67 -17.86
CA GLN A 346 -10.24 1.85 -17.97
C GLN A 346 -10.10 2.56 -19.32
N GLY A 347 -11.13 3.30 -19.72
CA GLY A 347 -11.08 4.19 -20.86
C GLY A 347 -10.14 5.38 -20.64
N THR A 348 -9.82 6.09 -21.72
CA THR A 348 -8.90 7.24 -21.69
C THR A 348 -9.61 8.59 -21.50
N ARG A 349 -10.95 8.61 -21.55
CA ARG A 349 -11.76 9.83 -21.49
C ARG A 349 -11.49 10.68 -20.25
N PHE A 350 -11.20 10.03 -19.13
CA PHE A 350 -11.04 10.66 -17.82
C PHE A 350 -9.61 10.59 -17.28
N ASP A 351 -8.62 10.31 -18.14
CA ASP A 351 -7.22 10.07 -17.80
C ASP A 351 -6.59 11.14 -16.89
N ARG A 352 -7.05 12.40 -17.01
CA ARG A 352 -6.58 13.51 -16.17
C ARG A 352 -6.70 13.26 -14.66
N TYR A 353 -7.58 12.35 -14.22
CA TYR A 353 -7.77 12.00 -12.81
C TYR A 353 -6.95 10.76 -12.38
N PHE A 354 -6.33 10.05 -13.31
CA PHE A 354 -5.65 8.77 -13.08
C PHE A 354 -4.15 8.82 -13.35
N GLN A 355 -3.73 9.49 -14.43
CA GLN A 355 -2.35 9.47 -14.92
C GLN A 355 -1.38 10.24 -14.02
N ASN A 356 -0.22 9.66 -13.74
CA ASN A 356 0.87 10.37 -13.08
C ASN A 356 1.63 11.23 -14.10
N ASP A 357 2.06 12.40 -13.67
CA ASP A 357 2.80 13.41 -14.44
C ASP A 357 4.33 13.31 -14.30
N ASP A 358 4.83 12.32 -13.56
CA ASP A 358 6.22 12.21 -13.15
C ASP A 358 6.74 10.78 -13.36
N ASP A 359 7.92 10.64 -13.97
CA ASP A 359 8.63 9.36 -14.13
C ASP A 359 9.38 9.01 -12.82
N ILE A 360 8.58 8.78 -11.80
CA ILE A 360 9.03 8.35 -10.48
C ILE A 360 9.71 6.98 -10.60
N ALA A 361 9.23 6.12 -11.51
CA ALA A 361 9.72 4.76 -11.69
C ALA A 361 11.20 4.74 -12.09
N GLU A 362 11.62 5.55 -13.07
CA GLU A 362 13.01 5.59 -13.49
C GLU A 362 13.96 6.01 -12.35
N ARG A 363 13.58 7.04 -11.58
CA ARG A 363 14.40 7.54 -10.47
C ARG A 363 14.52 6.51 -9.34
N PHE A 364 13.43 5.85 -8.97
CA PHE A 364 13.47 4.77 -7.98
C PHE A 364 14.26 3.56 -8.49
N ASN A 365 14.14 3.20 -9.77
CA ASN A 365 14.92 2.11 -10.37
C ASN A 365 16.44 2.38 -10.35
N ARG A 366 16.85 3.64 -10.51
CA ARG A 366 18.26 4.03 -10.37
C ARG A 366 18.75 3.88 -8.93
N LEU A 367 17.96 4.31 -7.94
CA LEU A 367 18.31 4.13 -6.52
C LEU A 367 18.35 2.65 -6.13
N ASN A 368 17.34 1.86 -6.51
CA ASN A 368 17.25 0.45 -6.20
C ASN A 368 18.45 -0.36 -6.70
N ARG A 369 18.97 -0.04 -7.90
CA ARG A 369 20.20 -0.65 -8.44
C ARG A 369 21.45 -0.38 -7.61
N GLN A 370 21.46 0.65 -6.77
CA GLN A 370 22.60 0.98 -5.90
C GLN A 370 22.47 0.39 -4.50
N LEU A 371 21.28 -0.08 -4.14
CA LEU A 371 20.98 -0.66 -2.83
C LEU A 371 21.10 -2.19 -2.81
N VAL A 372 21.19 -2.83 -3.97
CA VAL A 372 21.25 -4.30 -4.15
C VAL A 372 22.60 -4.70 -4.73
#